data_AF-X0I2F3-F1
#
_entry.id   AF-X0I2F3-F1
#
_cell.length_a   1.000
_cell.length_b   1.000
_cell.length_c   1.000
_cell.angle_alpha   90.00
_cell.angle_beta   90.00
_cell.angle_gamma   90.00
#
_symmetry.space_group_name_H-M   'P 1'
#
loop_
_entity.id
_entity.type
_entity.pdbx_description
1 polymer ?
#
loop_
_entity_poly.entity_id
_entity_poly.type
_entity_poly.pdbx_seq_one_letter_code
_entity_poly.pdbx_strand_id
1 'polypeptide(L)'
;MPAGTKSFYCFEDLGNRFSGLKIYESSPELLDFTDIERPKNAQVDDTIYEAEPEISLEDALVAFTIMMNDLNQIRCYLEWIWSDYRDGYFDLANAVVSINTGINLARNLIDQVLPIMKDHGSACIILEKFSFVCARRDGFSEDDTVSWSPAGKNEDIYEVADKTYLNASLLLGGLARVLPPNHLPIYEKDRAKFKKDQIILSEFFTEAVMLARIVPNYPVEDEFIRGIRELDTTGNIPFRLVYATQILLDVHHIIRDRTSSAVDSLLKHTTTMDSELSSHIDFHGNLKIENWPASNEGALCV
;
A
#
# COMPACT_ATOMS: atom_id res chain seq x y z
N MET A 1 35.80 43.55 15.31
CA MET A 1 34.41 43.90 15.66
C MET A 1 33.50 43.10 14.73
N PRO A 2 32.90 41.99 15.19
CA PRO A 2 31.99 41.20 14.38
C PRO A 2 30.52 41.53 14.68
N ALA A 3 29.70 41.37 13.65
CA ALA A 3 28.27 41.57 13.64
C ALA A 3 27.55 40.52 14.48
N GLY A 4 26.63 40.97 15.35
CA GLY A 4 25.74 40.12 16.13
C GLY A 4 24.51 39.72 15.33
N THR A 5 24.37 38.41 15.14
CA THR A 5 23.25 37.70 14.53
C THR A 5 21.95 37.97 15.29
N LYS A 6 20.88 38.37 14.58
CA LYS A 6 19.54 38.50 15.15
C LYS A 6 18.93 37.11 15.39
N SER A 7 18.49 36.92 16.63
CA SER A 7 17.80 35.76 17.17
C SER A 7 16.48 35.45 16.45
N PHE A 8 16.28 34.14 16.24
CA PHE A 8 15.09 33.36 15.97
C PHE A 8 13.73 34.03 16.23
N TYR A 9 12.85 33.99 15.21
CA TYR A 9 11.42 34.17 15.38
C TYR A 9 10.83 32.94 16.09
N CYS A 10 10.15 33.20 17.20
CA CYS A 10 9.43 32.25 18.03
C CYS A 10 8.20 31.69 17.27
N PHE A 11 7.98 30.37 17.35
CA PHE A 11 6.87 29.62 16.74
C PHE A 11 5.49 29.91 17.38
N GLU A 12 5.33 31.00 18.12
CA GLU A 12 4.12 31.32 18.90
C GLU A 12 2.95 31.90 18.09
N ASP A 13 3.12 32.16 16.79
CA ASP A 13 2.10 32.86 15.97
C ASP A 13 1.18 31.92 15.15
N LEU A 14 1.12 30.63 15.48
CA LEU A 14 0.15 29.67 14.92
C LEU A 14 -1.06 29.46 15.85
N GLY A 15 -1.59 30.55 16.39
CA GLY A 15 -2.85 30.54 17.14
C GLY A 15 -3.96 29.87 16.32
N ASN A 16 -4.79 29.06 16.99
CA ASN A 16 -5.91 28.35 16.38
C ASN A 16 -6.79 29.32 15.58
N ARG A 17 -6.69 29.24 14.24
CA ARG A 17 -7.40 30.10 13.28
C ARG A 17 -8.91 29.90 13.31
N PHE A 18 -9.38 28.85 13.98
CA PHE A 18 -10.79 28.53 14.18
C PHE A 18 -11.31 29.01 15.55
N SER A 19 -10.49 29.64 16.40
CA SER A 19 -10.93 30.13 17.72
C SER A 19 -12.05 31.19 17.66
N GLY A 20 -12.21 31.86 16.51
CA GLY A 20 -13.31 32.80 16.26
C GLY A 20 -14.61 32.16 15.75
N LEU A 21 -14.61 30.87 15.42
CA LEU A 21 -15.81 30.18 14.95
C LEU A 21 -16.63 29.68 16.13
N LYS A 22 -17.83 30.24 16.27
CA LYS A 22 -18.85 29.70 17.17
C LYS A 22 -19.54 28.54 16.47
N ILE A 23 -19.36 27.33 16.98
CA ILE A 23 -20.16 26.17 16.60
C ILE A 23 -21.55 26.41 17.19
N TYR A 24 -22.54 26.64 16.34
CA TYR A 24 -23.93 26.63 16.77
C TYR A 24 -24.36 25.17 16.79
N GLU A 25 -24.57 24.62 17.98
CA GLU A 25 -25.32 23.38 18.12
C GLU A 25 -26.74 23.62 17.61
N SER A 26 -27.23 22.70 16.77
CA SER A 26 -28.58 22.78 16.19
C SER A 26 -29.61 23.04 17.29
N SER A 27 -30.46 24.07 17.11
CA SER A 27 -31.50 24.42 18.10
C SER A 27 -32.35 23.18 18.45
N PRO A 28 -32.67 22.92 19.73
CA PRO A 28 -33.60 21.86 20.13
C PRO A 28 -34.96 21.96 19.43
N GLU A 29 -35.33 23.14 18.94
CA GLU A 29 -36.56 23.40 18.18
C GLU A 29 -36.56 22.73 16.80
N LEU A 30 -35.39 22.33 16.27
CA LEU A 30 -35.25 21.58 15.01
C LEU A 30 -35.39 20.05 15.17
N LEU A 31 -35.46 19.54 16.40
CA LEU A 31 -35.65 18.11 16.65
C LEU A 31 -37.13 17.71 16.73
N ASP A 32 -38.04 18.68 16.78
CA ASP A 32 -39.49 18.47 16.92
C ASP A 32 -40.26 18.77 15.62
N PHE A 33 -39.58 18.69 14.47
CA PHE A 33 -40.28 18.65 13.19
C PHE A 33 -40.89 17.27 13.01
N THR A 34 -42.22 17.18 13.05
CA THR A 34 -42.95 16.05 12.48
C THR A 34 -42.51 15.87 11.03
N ASP A 35 -42.19 14.64 10.63
CA ASP A 35 -41.90 14.26 9.24
C ASP A 35 -42.85 15.02 8.31
N ILE A 36 -42.30 15.91 7.50
CA ILE A 36 -43.07 16.67 6.52
C ILE A 36 -43.66 15.62 5.57
N GLU A 37 -45.00 15.50 5.53
CA GLU A 37 -45.67 14.60 4.59
C GLU A 37 -45.16 14.91 3.18
N ARG A 38 -44.54 13.91 2.53
CA ARG A 38 -44.09 14.04 1.14
C ARG A 38 -45.28 14.51 0.29
N PRO A 39 -45.08 15.47 -0.63
CA PRO A 39 -46.14 15.90 -1.53
C PRO A 39 -46.73 14.68 -2.25
N LYS A 40 -48.06 14.54 -2.19
CA LYS A 40 -48.76 13.44 -2.86
C LYS A 40 -48.58 13.60 -4.37
N ASN A 41 -48.17 12.52 -5.04
CA ASN A 41 -48.09 12.49 -6.50
C ASN A 41 -49.41 12.98 -7.12
N ALA A 42 -49.32 13.74 -8.21
CA ALA A 42 -50.50 14.12 -8.97
C ALA A 42 -51.25 12.86 -9.44
N GLN A 43 -52.59 12.91 -9.54
CA GLN A 43 -53.47 11.74 -9.82
C GLN A 43 -53.20 10.95 -11.12
N VAL A 44 -52.18 11.32 -11.90
CA VAL A 44 -51.81 10.70 -13.18
C VAL A 44 -50.32 10.32 -13.23
N ASP A 45 -49.58 10.52 -12.14
CA ASP A 45 -48.14 10.26 -12.08
C ASP A 45 -47.83 9.09 -11.14
N ASP A 46 -47.72 7.90 -11.73
CA ASP A 46 -47.31 6.65 -11.04
C ASP A 46 -45.79 6.62 -10.75
N THR A 47 -45.06 7.71 -10.99
CA THR A 47 -43.62 7.77 -10.75
C THR A 47 -43.32 7.76 -9.25
N ILE A 48 -42.68 6.70 -8.78
CA ILE A 48 -42.21 6.57 -7.40
C ILE A 48 -40.89 7.35 -7.28
N TYR A 49 -40.91 8.47 -6.56
CA TYR A 49 -39.71 9.23 -6.24
C TYR A 49 -38.98 8.59 -5.05
N GLU A 50 -37.99 7.76 -5.35
CA GLU A 50 -36.99 7.32 -4.37
C GLU A 50 -35.86 8.35 -4.27
N ALA A 51 -35.31 8.54 -3.08
CA ALA A 51 -34.11 9.35 -2.94
C ALA A 51 -32.97 8.64 -3.68
N GLU A 52 -32.17 9.39 -4.43
CA GLU A 52 -30.94 8.86 -5.02
C GLU A 52 -30.10 8.23 -3.90
N PRO A 53 -29.58 6.98 -4.07
CA PRO A 53 -28.70 6.40 -3.07
C PRO A 53 -27.53 7.35 -2.82
N GLU A 54 -27.10 7.48 -1.55
CA GLU A 54 -26.05 8.44 -1.17
C GLU A 54 -24.74 8.27 -1.97
N ILE A 55 -24.52 7.07 -2.53
CA ILE A 55 -23.43 6.77 -3.45
C ILE A 55 -23.96 5.85 -4.55
N SER A 56 -23.85 6.27 -5.82
CA SER A 56 -24.22 5.43 -6.96
C SER A 56 -23.09 4.47 -7.35
N LEU A 57 -23.41 3.41 -8.12
CA LEU A 57 -22.39 2.54 -8.72
C LEU A 57 -21.42 3.33 -9.61
N GLU A 58 -21.92 4.37 -10.29
CA GLU A 58 -21.09 5.24 -11.13
C GLU A 58 -20.07 6.02 -10.29
N ASP A 59 -20.49 6.59 -9.16
CA ASP A 59 -19.60 7.28 -8.22
C ASP A 59 -18.55 6.33 -7.65
N ALA A 60 -18.96 5.10 -7.32
CA ALA A 60 -18.07 4.05 -6.83
C ALA A 60 -17.01 3.69 -7.89
N LEU A 61 -17.41 3.51 -9.15
CA LEU A 61 -16.49 3.25 -10.26
C LEU A 61 -15.56 4.43 -10.56
N VAL A 62 -16.05 5.66 -10.44
CA VAL A 62 -15.22 6.86 -10.57
C VAL A 62 -14.17 6.91 -9.46
N ALA A 63 -14.56 6.72 -8.21
CA ALA A 63 -13.63 6.67 -7.07
C ALA A 63 -12.59 5.55 -7.23
N PHE A 64 -13.01 4.38 -7.69
CA PHE A 64 -12.10 3.26 -7.98
C PHE A 64 -11.13 3.61 -9.11
N THR A 65 -11.59 4.25 -10.18
CA THR A 65 -10.75 4.68 -11.30
C THR A 65 -9.70 5.69 -10.85
N ILE A 66 -10.09 6.67 -10.01
CA ILE A 66 -9.18 7.66 -9.44
C ILE A 66 -8.12 6.97 -8.58
N MET A 67 -8.54 6.07 -7.67
CA MET A 67 -7.61 5.28 -6.85
C MET A 67 -6.61 4.52 -7.72
N MET A 68 -7.07 3.84 -8.77
CA MET A 68 -6.19 3.06 -9.64
C MET A 68 -5.15 3.94 -10.37
N ASN A 69 -5.53 5.15 -10.78
CA ASN A 69 -4.61 6.11 -11.38
C ASN A 69 -3.58 6.61 -10.36
N ASP A 70 -4.01 6.98 -9.15
CA ASP A 70 -3.12 7.45 -8.09
C ASP A 70 -2.13 6.36 -7.65
N LEU A 71 -2.60 5.12 -7.51
CA LEU A 71 -1.74 3.97 -7.22
C LEU A 71 -0.70 3.75 -8.32
N ASN A 72 -1.10 3.85 -9.60
CA ASN A 72 -0.16 3.74 -10.71
C ASN A 72 0.85 4.90 -10.73
N GLN A 73 0.46 6.12 -10.32
CA GLN A 73 1.38 7.24 -10.21
C GLN A 73 2.42 7.00 -9.11
N ILE A 74 2.00 6.47 -7.95
CA ILE A 74 2.92 6.05 -6.88
C ILE A 74 3.87 4.97 -7.39
N ARG A 75 3.33 3.94 -8.06
CA ARG A 75 4.10 2.84 -8.67
C ARG A 75 5.17 3.37 -9.64
N CYS A 76 4.80 4.23 -10.59
CA CYS A 76 5.76 4.84 -11.53
C CYS A 76 6.89 5.59 -10.80
N TYR A 77 6.58 6.30 -9.71
CA TYR A 77 7.59 7.00 -8.94
C TYR A 77 8.53 6.05 -8.20
N LEU A 78 8.01 4.95 -7.66
CA LEU A 78 8.83 3.88 -7.08
C LEU A 78 9.72 3.24 -8.14
N GLU A 79 9.18 2.91 -9.32
CA GLU A 79 9.97 2.35 -10.43
C GLU A 79 11.12 3.27 -10.84
N TRP A 80 10.89 4.59 -10.85
CA TRP A 80 11.94 5.58 -11.09
C TRP A 80 13.03 5.55 -10.02
N ILE A 81 12.66 5.59 -8.73
CA ILE A 81 13.63 5.52 -7.62
C ILE A 81 14.47 4.23 -7.70
N TRP A 82 13.84 3.09 -7.95
CA TRP A 82 14.53 1.81 -8.03
C TRP A 82 15.39 1.67 -9.28
N SER A 83 15.01 2.32 -10.39
CA SER A 83 15.85 2.42 -11.58
C SER A 83 17.09 3.27 -11.31
N ASP A 84 16.94 4.40 -10.63
CA ASP A 84 18.05 5.27 -10.24
C ASP A 84 18.98 4.58 -9.23
N TYR A 85 18.45 3.78 -8.30
CA TYR A 85 19.25 2.89 -7.45
C TYR A 85 20.05 1.88 -8.27
N ARG A 86 19.40 1.16 -9.20
CA ARG A 86 20.06 0.18 -10.08
C ARG A 86 21.21 0.81 -10.86
N ASP A 87 21.01 2.04 -11.31
CA ASP A 87 21.97 2.78 -12.13
C ASP A 87 23.05 3.49 -11.27
N GLY A 88 22.93 3.43 -9.93
CA GLY A 88 23.93 3.87 -8.96
C GLY A 88 23.78 5.33 -8.52
N TYR A 89 22.67 5.99 -8.85
CA TYR A 89 22.37 7.37 -8.46
C TYR A 89 21.85 7.49 -7.03
N PHE A 90 21.14 6.47 -6.53
CA PHE A 90 20.66 6.40 -5.16
C PHE A 90 21.34 5.27 -4.38
N ASP A 91 21.47 5.46 -3.06
CA ASP A 91 21.82 4.37 -2.16
C ASP A 91 20.61 3.45 -1.90
N LEU A 92 20.90 2.25 -1.39
CA LEU A 92 19.86 1.26 -1.11
C LEU A 92 18.90 1.73 0.00
N ALA A 93 19.38 2.48 0.99
CA ALA A 93 18.56 2.90 2.12
C ALA A 93 17.44 3.87 1.66
N ASN A 94 17.77 4.83 0.80
CA ASN A 94 16.84 5.77 0.19
C ASN A 94 15.79 5.03 -0.66
N ALA A 95 16.24 4.05 -1.46
CA ALA A 95 15.34 3.24 -2.27
C ALA A 95 14.36 2.40 -1.41
N VAL A 96 14.83 1.75 -0.35
CA VAL A 96 13.99 0.91 0.52
C VAL A 96 13.00 1.76 1.33
N VAL A 97 13.41 2.92 1.83
CA VAL A 97 12.49 3.86 2.53
C VAL A 97 11.36 4.32 1.61
N SER A 98 11.64 4.47 0.31
CA SER A 98 10.61 4.84 -0.66
C SER A 98 9.49 3.81 -0.77
N ILE A 99 9.79 2.50 -0.72
CA ILE A 99 8.76 1.44 -0.75
C ILE A 99 7.81 1.60 0.42
N ASN A 100 8.33 1.68 1.65
CA ASN A 100 7.50 1.79 2.84
C ASN A 100 6.64 3.06 2.80
N THR A 101 7.21 4.17 2.34
CA THR A 101 6.49 5.43 2.18
C THR A 101 5.39 5.34 1.12
N GLY A 102 5.72 4.81 -0.07
CA GLY A 102 4.77 4.65 -1.18
C GLY A 102 3.64 3.69 -0.84
N ILE A 103 3.94 2.57 -0.18
CA ILE A 103 2.92 1.62 0.29
C ILE A 103 2.03 2.26 1.37
N ASN A 104 2.58 3.02 2.31
CA ASN A 104 1.77 3.72 3.31
C ASN A 104 0.82 4.76 2.68
N LEU A 105 1.29 5.50 1.66
CA LEU A 105 0.44 6.42 0.90
C LEU A 105 -0.67 5.68 0.16
N ALA A 106 -0.32 4.60 -0.55
CA ALA A 106 -1.28 3.74 -1.24
C ALA A 106 -2.32 3.15 -0.29
N ARG A 107 -1.91 2.73 0.91
CA ARG A 107 -2.81 2.17 1.92
C ARG A 107 -3.92 3.16 2.29
N ASN A 108 -3.57 4.41 2.54
CA ASN A 108 -4.57 5.42 2.88
C ASN A 108 -5.59 5.62 1.75
N LEU A 109 -5.17 5.56 0.49
CA LEU A 109 -6.09 5.66 -0.66
C LEU A 109 -7.01 4.43 -0.74
N ILE A 110 -6.43 3.23 -0.62
CA ILE A 110 -7.15 1.96 -0.64
C ILE A 110 -8.21 1.91 0.47
N ASP A 111 -7.84 2.37 1.67
CA ASP A 111 -8.71 2.34 2.85
C ASP A 111 -9.89 3.31 2.76
N GLN A 112 -9.74 4.40 1.99
CA GLN A 112 -10.81 5.36 1.73
C GLN A 112 -11.79 4.86 0.67
N VAL A 113 -11.29 4.20 -0.38
CA VAL A 113 -12.10 3.86 -1.56
C VAL A 113 -12.74 2.47 -1.48
N LEU A 114 -12.06 1.46 -0.93
CA LEU A 114 -12.64 0.12 -0.84
C LEU A 114 -13.96 0.03 -0.06
N PRO A 115 -14.18 0.78 1.04
CA PRO A 115 -15.46 0.76 1.74
C PRO A 115 -16.64 1.18 0.86
N ILE A 116 -16.41 2.12 -0.07
CA ILE A 116 -17.41 2.61 -1.03
C ILE A 116 -17.85 1.49 -1.98
N MET A 117 -16.93 0.56 -2.27
CA MET A 117 -17.16 -0.54 -3.20
C MET A 117 -17.83 -1.77 -2.56
N LYS A 118 -17.99 -1.81 -1.23
CA LYS A 118 -18.41 -3.02 -0.49
C LYS A 118 -19.77 -3.56 -0.93
N ASP A 119 -20.71 -2.67 -1.24
CA ASP A 119 -22.07 -3.05 -1.65
C ASP A 119 -22.13 -3.57 -3.10
N HIS A 120 -21.04 -3.42 -3.86
CA HIS A 120 -20.96 -3.78 -5.28
C HIS A 120 -20.14 -5.05 -5.56
N GLY A 121 -19.49 -5.62 -4.54
CA GLY A 121 -18.75 -6.89 -4.62
C GLY A 121 -17.40 -6.85 -3.93
N SER A 122 -16.66 -7.97 -3.99
CA SER A 122 -15.31 -8.01 -3.47
C SER A 122 -14.35 -7.20 -4.35
N ALA A 123 -13.30 -6.64 -3.74
CA ALA A 123 -12.29 -5.85 -4.45
C ALA A 123 -11.69 -6.59 -5.65
N CYS A 124 -11.45 -7.90 -5.55
CA CYS A 124 -10.92 -8.73 -6.64
C CYS A 124 -11.89 -8.88 -7.82
N ILE A 125 -13.20 -9.03 -7.57
CA ILE A 125 -14.21 -9.13 -8.66
C ILE A 125 -14.31 -7.80 -9.39
N ILE A 126 -14.27 -6.69 -8.64
CA ILE A 126 -14.30 -5.34 -9.19
C ILE A 126 -13.03 -5.09 -10.01
N LEU A 127 -11.87 -5.53 -9.52
CA LEU A 127 -10.60 -5.45 -10.22
C LEU A 127 -10.62 -6.15 -11.57
N GLU A 128 -11.16 -7.37 -11.62
CA GLU A 128 -11.30 -8.15 -12.86
C GLU A 128 -12.16 -7.41 -13.89
N LYS A 129 -13.36 -6.95 -13.47
CA LYS A 129 -14.24 -6.15 -14.33
C LYS A 129 -13.58 -4.86 -14.80
N PHE A 130 -12.91 -4.15 -13.91
CA PHE A 130 -12.19 -2.91 -14.24
C PHE A 130 -11.11 -3.16 -15.29
N SER A 131 -10.35 -4.25 -15.16
CA SER A 131 -9.32 -4.63 -16.12
C SER A 131 -9.89 -4.90 -17.52
N PHE A 132 -11.06 -5.54 -17.60
CA PHE A 132 -11.76 -5.75 -18.87
C PHE A 132 -12.28 -4.44 -19.48
N VAL A 133 -12.77 -3.51 -18.65
CA VAL A 133 -13.16 -2.16 -19.11
C VAL A 133 -11.95 -1.41 -19.68
N CYS A 134 -10.79 -1.47 -18.99
CA CYS A 134 -9.55 -0.89 -19.51
C CYS A 134 -9.11 -1.54 -20.84
N ALA A 135 -9.19 -2.87 -20.95
CA ALA A 135 -8.86 -3.56 -22.20
C ALA A 135 -9.79 -3.12 -23.36
N ARG A 136 -11.10 -3.00 -23.10
CA ARG A 136 -12.07 -2.53 -24.10
C ARG A 136 -11.80 -1.09 -24.53
N ARG A 137 -11.46 -0.22 -23.58
CA ARG A 137 -11.05 1.17 -23.86
C ARG A 137 -9.80 1.23 -24.73
N ASP A 138 -8.84 0.35 -24.49
CA ASP A 138 -7.57 0.28 -25.21
C ASP A 138 -7.71 -0.40 -26.59
N GLY A 139 -8.92 -0.83 -26.97
CA GLY A 139 -9.28 -1.29 -28.31
C GLY A 139 -9.35 -2.81 -28.49
N PHE A 140 -9.24 -3.60 -27.43
CA PHE A 140 -9.35 -5.06 -27.50
C PHE A 140 -10.79 -5.52 -27.77
N SER A 141 -10.93 -6.60 -28.54
CA SER A 141 -12.23 -7.20 -28.80
C SER A 141 -12.80 -7.86 -27.53
N GLU A 142 -14.11 -8.05 -27.49
CA GLU A 142 -14.77 -8.74 -26.37
C GLU A 142 -14.27 -10.18 -26.25
N ASP A 143 -14.15 -10.87 -27.39
CA ASP A 143 -13.66 -12.24 -27.45
C ASP A 143 -12.23 -12.35 -26.92
N ASP A 144 -11.33 -11.41 -27.28
CA ASP A 144 -9.96 -11.41 -26.76
C ASP A 144 -9.90 -11.15 -25.26
N THR A 145 -10.82 -10.34 -24.75
CA THR A 145 -10.89 -9.96 -23.32
C THR A 145 -11.48 -11.08 -22.48
N VAL A 146 -12.57 -11.70 -22.94
CA VAL A 146 -13.25 -12.80 -22.22
C VAL A 146 -12.46 -14.11 -22.29
N SER A 147 -11.76 -14.35 -23.40
CA SER A 147 -10.87 -15.52 -23.53
C SER A 147 -9.49 -15.31 -22.88
N TRP A 148 -9.25 -14.12 -22.31
CA TRP A 148 -7.97 -13.82 -21.71
C TRP A 148 -7.69 -14.72 -20.52
N SER A 149 -6.45 -15.19 -20.45
CA SER A 149 -5.89 -15.82 -19.28
C SER A 149 -4.42 -15.41 -19.15
N PRO A 150 -3.83 -15.50 -17.96
CA PRO A 150 -2.41 -15.29 -17.78
C PRO A 150 -1.54 -16.21 -18.66
N ALA A 151 -2.06 -17.38 -19.02
CA ALA A 151 -1.45 -18.36 -19.93
C ALA A 151 -1.81 -18.15 -21.42
N GLY A 152 -2.59 -17.11 -21.75
CA GLY A 152 -3.03 -16.79 -23.12
C GLY A 152 -1.85 -16.42 -24.03
N LYS A 153 -2.09 -15.95 -25.27
CA LYS A 153 -1.01 -15.50 -26.18
C LYS A 153 -0.94 -13.99 -26.39
N ASN A 154 -1.94 -13.24 -25.92
CA ASN A 154 -1.96 -11.78 -26.05
C ASN A 154 -1.06 -11.13 -24.99
N GLU A 155 0.01 -10.47 -25.39
CA GLU A 155 0.96 -9.77 -24.50
C GLU A 155 0.44 -8.39 -24.12
N ASP A 156 -0.27 -7.72 -25.03
CA ASP A 156 -0.79 -6.38 -24.77
C ASP A 156 -1.88 -6.40 -23.68
N ILE A 157 -2.75 -7.43 -23.67
CA ILE A 157 -3.72 -7.60 -22.57
C ILE A 157 -3.02 -7.95 -21.24
N TYR A 158 -1.86 -8.62 -21.29
CA TYR A 158 -1.05 -8.83 -20.08
C TYR A 158 -0.58 -7.51 -19.48
N GLU A 159 -0.15 -6.55 -20.31
CA GLU A 159 0.23 -5.21 -19.85
C GLU A 159 -0.95 -4.44 -19.27
N VAL A 160 -2.14 -4.57 -19.86
CA VAL A 160 -3.36 -3.99 -19.28
C VAL A 160 -3.66 -4.61 -17.91
N ALA A 161 -3.59 -5.94 -17.80
CA ALA A 161 -3.77 -6.66 -16.55
C ALA A 161 -2.71 -6.33 -15.49
N ASP A 162 -1.50 -5.95 -15.92
CA ASP A 162 -0.42 -5.51 -15.04
C ASP A 162 -0.68 -4.10 -14.48
N LYS A 163 -1.05 -3.14 -15.33
CA LYS A 163 -1.42 -1.76 -14.94
C LYS A 163 -2.66 -1.70 -14.03
N THR A 164 -3.47 -2.75 -14.07
CA THR A 164 -4.68 -2.89 -13.27
C THR A 164 -4.51 -3.85 -12.11
N TYR A 165 -3.28 -4.29 -11.81
CA TYR A 165 -2.96 -5.21 -10.71
C TYR A 165 -3.66 -6.58 -10.76
N LEU A 166 -4.34 -6.90 -11.86
CA LEU A 166 -5.05 -8.18 -12.05
C LEU A 166 -4.07 -9.35 -12.07
N ASN A 167 -2.91 -9.20 -12.69
CA ASN A 167 -1.88 -10.25 -12.71
C ASN A 167 -1.43 -10.63 -11.29
N ALA A 168 -1.12 -9.63 -10.44
CA ALA A 168 -0.77 -9.85 -9.05
C ALA A 168 -1.91 -10.54 -8.27
N SER A 169 -3.16 -10.10 -8.48
CA SER A 169 -4.33 -10.72 -7.85
C SER A 169 -4.51 -12.19 -8.25
N LEU A 170 -4.30 -12.52 -9.53
CA LEU A 170 -4.42 -13.89 -10.03
C LEU A 170 -3.30 -14.80 -9.53
N LEU A 171 -2.07 -14.30 -9.47
CA LEU A 171 -0.93 -15.02 -8.88
C LEU A 171 -1.18 -15.37 -7.41
N LEU A 172 -1.62 -14.38 -6.62
CA LEU A 172 -2.01 -14.60 -5.23
C LEU A 172 -3.18 -15.57 -5.10
N GLY A 173 -4.18 -15.47 -5.97
CA GLY A 173 -5.31 -16.43 -6.01
C GLY A 173 -4.87 -17.85 -6.29
N GLY A 174 -3.87 -18.04 -7.17
CA GLY A 174 -3.24 -19.33 -7.41
C GLY A 174 -2.56 -19.89 -6.17
N LEU A 175 -1.73 -19.08 -5.49
CA LEU A 175 -0.98 -19.49 -4.31
C LEU A 175 -1.88 -19.69 -3.07
N ALA A 176 -2.89 -18.86 -2.89
CA ALA A 176 -3.85 -18.97 -1.78
C ALA A 176 -4.61 -20.30 -1.79
N ARG A 177 -4.91 -20.85 -2.98
CA ARG A 177 -5.54 -22.17 -3.13
C ARG A 177 -4.67 -23.34 -2.65
N VAL A 178 -3.37 -23.12 -2.49
CA VAL A 178 -2.36 -24.09 -2.08
C VAL A 178 -2.11 -24.03 -0.56
N LEU A 179 -2.60 -22.99 0.12
CA LEU A 179 -2.48 -22.83 1.57
C LEU A 179 -3.11 -23.94 2.43
N PRO A 180 -4.19 -24.64 2.00
CA PRO A 180 -4.72 -25.80 2.73
C PRO A 180 -3.74 -26.99 2.66
N PRO A 181 -3.61 -27.80 3.73
CA PRO A 181 -2.54 -28.80 3.90
C PRO A 181 -2.47 -29.94 2.85
N ASN A 182 -3.39 -30.01 1.89
CA ASN A 182 -3.55 -31.15 0.97
C ASN A 182 -3.54 -30.79 -0.53
N HIS A 183 -3.03 -29.63 -0.92
CA HIS A 183 -2.84 -29.33 -2.34
C HIS A 183 -1.40 -28.94 -2.61
N LEU A 184 -0.69 -29.79 -3.37
CA LEU A 184 0.50 -29.38 -4.10
C LEU A 184 0.03 -28.76 -5.41
N PRO A 185 0.52 -27.58 -5.79
CA PRO A 185 0.10 -27.01 -7.04
C PRO A 185 0.83 -27.75 -8.18
N ILE A 186 0.04 -28.38 -9.04
CA ILE A 186 0.52 -28.91 -10.31
C ILE A 186 0.40 -27.77 -11.31
N TYR A 187 1.53 -27.26 -11.78
CA TYR A 187 1.55 -26.15 -12.74
C TYR A 187 1.86 -26.66 -14.14
N GLU A 188 0.88 -26.53 -15.03
CA GLU A 188 1.01 -26.79 -16.45
C GLU A 188 1.81 -25.67 -17.14
N LYS A 189 2.63 -26.07 -18.13
CA LYS A 189 3.46 -25.17 -18.92
C LYS A 189 2.56 -24.23 -19.74
N ASP A 190 2.77 -22.91 -19.63
CA ASP A 190 3.14 -22.04 -20.76
C ASP A 190 3.27 -20.54 -20.41
N ARG A 191 4.20 -19.87 -21.13
CA ARG A 191 4.72 -18.47 -21.08
C ARG A 191 5.68 -18.07 -19.95
N ALA A 192 6.74 -17.36 -20.36
CA ALA A 192 7.94 -17.12 -19.55
C ALA A 192 7.80 -16.02 -18.49
N LYS A 193 7.03 -14.94 -18.71
CA LYS A 193 6.93 -13.82 -17.76
C LYS A 193 6.06 -14.19 -16.56
N PHE A 194 4.79 -14.50 -16.77
CA PHE A 194 3.89 -14.93 -15.68
C PHE A 194 4.46 -16.09 -14.85
N LYS A 195 5.10 -17.07 -15.50
CA LYS A 195 5.77 -18.17 -14.79
C LYS A 195 7.00 -17.71 -13.99
N LYS A 196 7.77 -16.75 -14.49
CA LYS A 196 8.86 -16.13 -13.71
C LYS A 196 8.30 -15.40 -12.49
N ASP A 197 7.28 -14.57 -12.70
CA ASP A 197 6.63 -13.78 -11.64
C ASP A 197 6.04 -14.72 -10.58
N GLN A 198 5.47 -15.85 -11.01
CA GLN A 198 5.00 -16.91 -10.14
C GLN A 198 6.12 -17.58 -9.34
N ILE A 199 7.25 -17.90 -9.97
CA ILE A 199 8.41 -18.50 -9.27
C ILE A 199 8.91 -17.52 -8.21
N ILE A 200 9.15 -16.27 -8.60
CA ILE A 200 9.58 -15.19 -7.70
C ILE A 200 8.62 -15.08 -6.53
N LEU A 201 7.32 -14.92 -6.80
CA LEU A 201 6.33 -14.75 -5.76
C LEU A 201 6.23 -15.98 -4.85
N SER A 202 6.36 -17.19 -5.39
CA SER A 202 6.25 -18.42 -4.59
C SER A 202 7.34 -18.53 -3.52
N GLU A 203 8.55 -18.03 -3.79
CA GLU A 203 9.65 -17.99 -2.82
C GLU A 203 9.25 -17.11 -1.63
N PHE A 204 8.94 -15.83 -1.89
CA PHE A 204 8.53 -14.88 -0.84
C PHE A 204 7.24 -15.27 -0.13
N PHE A 205 6.26 -15.83 -0.86
CA PHE A 205 4.97 -16.23 -0.32
C PHE A 205 5.13 -17.32 0.74
N THR A 206 5.93 -18.35 0.46
CA THR A 206 6.14 -19.44 1.43
C THR A 206 6.85 -18.96 2.70
N GLU A 207 7.82 -18.07 2.58
CA GLU A 207 8.49 -17.45 3.73
C GLU A 207 7.52 -16.59 4.55
N ALA A 208 6.73 -15.73 3.91
CA ALA A 208 5.76 -14.89 4.58
C ALA A 208 4.67 -15.71 5.29
N VAL A 209 4.19 -16.81 4.70
CA VAL A 209 3.23 -17.74 5.33
C VAL A 209 3.86 -18.44 6.54
N MET A 210 5.13 -18.84 6.44
CA MET A 210 5.86 -19.42 7.56
C MET A 210 5.98 -18.43 8.72
N LEU A 211 6.34 -17.17 8.44
CA LEU A 211 6.38 -16.10 9.44
C LEU A 211 4.99 -15.81 10.04
N ALA A 212 3.94 -15.83 9.22
CA ALA A 212 2.57 -15.62 9.67
C ALA A 212 2.09 -16.69 10.64
N ARG A 213 2.40 -17.97 10.37
CA ARG A 213 1.88 -19.12 11.14
C ARG A 213 2.77 -19.55 12.30
N ILE A 214 4.09 -19.47 12.16
CA ILE A 214 5.04 -20.05 13.12
C ILE A 214 5.58 -18.99 14.09
N VAL A 215 5.67 -17.73 13.66
CA VAL A 215 6.30 -16.65 14.43
C VAL A 215 5.27 -15.57 14.76
N PRO A 216 4.39 -15.77 15.75
CA PRO A 216 3.27 -14.85 16.03
C PRO A 216 3.74 -13.43 16.36
N ASN A 217 4.88 -13.27 17.03
CA ASN A 217 5.44 -11.98 17.46
C ASN A 217 6.69 -11.59 16.67
N TYR A 218 6.66 -11.75 15.35
CA TYR A 218 7.76 -11.29 14.50
C TYR A 218 7.92 -9.75 14.63
N PRO A 219 9.11 -9.22 14.98
CA PRO A 219 9.26 -7.83 15.39
C PRO A 219 9.19 -6.81 14.24
N VAL A 220 9.29 -7.27 12.99
CA VAL A 220 9.31 -6.41 11.80
C VAL A 220 8.21 -6.88 10.85
N GLU A 221 7.17 -6.06 10.66
CA GLU A 221 6.06 -6.43 9.78
C GLU A 221 5.94 -5.42 8.65
N ASP A 222 6.23 -5.86 7.43
CA ASP A 222 5.94 -5.09 6.22
C ASP A 222 4.51 -5.36 5.71
N GLU A 223 4.08 -4.62 4.68
CA GLU A 223 2.72 -4.75 4.14
C GLU A 223 2.44 -6.11 3.52
N PHE A 224 3.46 -6.74 2.95
CA PHE A 224 3.31 -8.04 2.31
C PHE A 224 3.06 -9.11 3.38
N ILE A 225 3.87 -9.18 4.43
CA ILE A 225 3.69 -10.10 5.56
C ILE A 225 2.35 -9.84 6.25
N ARG A 226 2.01 -8.57 6.50
CA ARG A 226 0.73 -8.20 7.10
C ARG A 226 -0.46 -8.65 6.26
N GLY A 227 -0.39 -8.45 4.95
CA GLY A 227 -1.40 -8.89 4.00
C GLY A 227 -1.54 -10.41 3.94
N ILE A 228 -0.43 -11.15 4.04
CA ILE A 228 -0.44 -12.62 4.11
C ILE A 228 -1.09 -13.12 5.40
N ARG A 229 -0.86 -12.47 6.54
CA ARG A 229 -1.56 -12.80 7.80
C ARG A 229 -3.07 -12.59 7.70
N GLU A 230 -3.49 -11.48 7.09
CA GLU A 230 -4.91 -11.21 6.84
C GLU A 230 -5.52 -12.24 5.88
N LEU A 231 -4.80 -12.63 4.83
CA LEU A 231 -5.20 -13.70 3.92
C LEU A 231 -5.34 -15.05 4.66
N ASP A 232 -4.36 -15.44 5.48
CA ASP A 232 -4.38 -16.70 6.22
C ASP A 232 -5.53 -16.75 7.24
N THR A 233 -5.86 -15.60 7.85
CA THR A 233 -6.93 -15.49 8.85
C THR A 233 -8.32 -15.44 8.22
N THR A 234 -8.49 -14.67 7.13
CA THR A 234 -9.80 -14.39 6.54
C THR A 234 -10.15 -15.29 5.37
N GLY A 235 -9.15 -15.93 4.74
CA GLY A 235 -9.28 -16.64 3.47
C GLY A 235 -9.49 -15.73 2.25
N ASN A 236 -9.56 -14.41 2.44
CA ASN A 236 -9.77 -13.43 1.38
C ASN A 236 -8.46 -12.71 1.07
N ILE A 237 -8.24 -12.38 -0.20
CA ILE A 237 -7.05 -11.63 -0.62
C ILE A 237 -7.33 -10.14 -0.38
N PRO A 238 -6.64 -9.48 0.58
CA PRO A 238 -6.81 -8.05 0.76
C PRO A 238 -6.16 -7.31 -0.41
N PHE A 239 -6.80 -6.25 -0.90
CA PHE A 239 -6.27 -5.47 -2.01
C PHE A 239 -4.90 -4.83 -1.70
N ARG A 240 -4.64 -4.51 -0.43
CA ARG A 240 -3.33 -4.04 0.04
C ARG A 240 -2.22 -5.06 -0.27
N LEU A 241 -2.50 -6.36 -0.10
CA LEU A 241 -1.57 -7.43 -0.47
C LEU A 241 -1.38 -7.50 -1.98
N VAL A 242 -2.44 -7.31 -2.77
CA VAL A 242 -2.33 -7.25 -4.24
C VAL A 242 -1.38 -6.14 -4.66
N TYR A 243 -1.55 -4.93 -4.12
CA TYR A 243 -0.68 -3.79 -4.41
C TYR A 243 0.77 -4.04 -3.96
N ALA A 244 0.97 -4.49 -2.72
CA ALA A 244 2.31 -4.82 -2.21
C ALA A 244 3.01 -5.90 -3.06
N THR A 245 2.26 -6.89 -3.53
CA THR A 245 2.75 -7.95 -4.42
C THR A 245 3.20 -7.38 -5.77
N GLN A 246 2.44 -6.46 -6.36
CA GLN A 246 2.86 -5.82 -7.60
C GLN A 246 4.17 -5.06 -7.41
N ILE A 247 4.28 -4.24 -6.36
CA ILE A 247 5.52 -3.48 -6.07
C ILE A 247 6.71 -4.41 -5.87
N LEU A 248 6.53 -5.53 -5.16
CA LEU A 248 7.57 -6.56 -4.99
C LEU A 248 8.06 -7.09 -6.34
N LEU A 249 7.13 -7.44 -7.24
CA LEU A 249 7.46 -7.93 -8.57
C LEU A 249 8.18 -6.87 -9.41
N ASP A 250 7.73 -5.62 -9.38
CA ASP A 250 8.34 -4.51 -10.12
C ASP A 250 9.79 -4.28 -9.69
N VAL A 251 10.01 -4.20 -8.38
CA VAL A 251 11.34 -4.02 -7.79
C VAL A 251 12.26 -5.18 -8.17
N HIS A 252 11.74 -6.42 -8.08
CA HIS A 252 12.49 -7.59 -8.50
C HIS A 252 12.84 -7.54 -10.00
N HIS A 253 11.92 -7.09 -10.86
CA HIS A 253 12.16 -6.93 -12.30
C HIS A 253 13.14 -5.82 -12.66
N ILE A 254 13.26 -4.79 -11.82
CA ILE A 254 14.22 -3.69 -11.99
C ILE A 254 15.62 -4.15 -11.57
N ILE A 255 15.76 -4.78 -10.41
CA ILE A 255 17.07 -5.16 -9.85
C ILE A 255 17.65 -6.42 -10.52
N ARG A 256 16.79 -7.40 -10.85
CA ARG A 256 17.17 -8.70 -11.43
C ARG A 256 18.40 -9.31 -10.76
N ASP A 257 19.48 -9.51 -11.52
CA ASP A 257 20.71 -10.21 -11.13
C ASP A 257 21.56 -9.45 -10.09
N ARG A 258 21.16 -8.24 -9.68
CA ARG A 258 21.86 -7.44 -8.64
C ARG A 258 21.34 -7.64 -7.23
N THR A 259 20.40 -8.57 -6.99
CA THR A 259 19.86 -8.87 -5.65
C THR A 259 20.95 -9.23 -4.63
N SER A 260 21.97 -10.01 -5.03
CA SER A 260 23.12 -10.33 -4.17
C SER A 260 23.88 -9.09 -3.71
N SER A 261 24.05 -8.12 -4.60
CA SER A 261 24.74 -6.85 -4.30
C SER A 261 23.95 -5.97 -3.32
N ALA A 262 22.62 -6.07 -3.31
CA ALA A 262 21.78 -5.35 -2.37
C ALA A 262 21.92 -5.90 -0.94
N VAL A 263 21.95 -7.23 -0.79
CA VAL A 263 22.18 -7.87 0.52
C VAL A 263 23.57 -7.54 1.07
N ASP A 264 24.61 -7.63 0.24
CA ASP A 264 25.97 -7.25 0.64
C ASP A 264 26.06 -5.78 1.08
N SER A 265 25.35 -4.89 0.36
CA SER A 265 25.26 -3.48 0.71
C SER A 265 24.54 -3.28 2.04
N LEU A 266 23.42 -3.97 2.26
CA LEU A 266 22.66 -3.91 3.51
C LEU A 266 23.53 -4.36 4.68
N LEU A 267 24.18 -5.53 4.56
CA LEU A 267 25.04 -6.08 5.60
C LEU A 267 26.18 -5.13 5.93
N LYS A 268 26.81 -4.53 4.91
CA LYS A 268 27.86 -3.53 5.09
C LYS A 268 27.34 -2.30 5.84
N HIS A 269 26.19 -1.76 5.45
CA HIS A 269 25.60 -0.59 6.12
C HIS A 269 25.23 -0.89 7.58
N THR A 270 24.60 -2.03 7.85
CA THR A 270 24.25 -2.45 9.22
C THR A 270 25.50 -2.66 10.08
N THR A 271 26.55 -3.27 9.54
CA THR A 271 27.82 -3.47 10.27
C THR A 271 28.48 -2.13 10.60
N THR A 272 28.45 -1.17 9.68
CA THR A 272 28.96 0.19 9.93
C THR A 272 28.15 0.87 11.03
N MET A 273 26.81 0.82 10.96
CA MET A 273 25.93 1.42 11.97
C MET A 273 26.19 0.83 13.36
N ASP A 274 26.33 -0.48 13.47
CA ASP A 274 26.62 -1.18 14.73
C ASP A 274 27.98 -0.76 15.30
N SER A 275 29.01 -0.64 14.45
CA SER A 275 30.33 -0.16 14.84
C SER A 275 30.32 1.29 15.31
N GLU A 276 29.57 2.17 14.64
CA GLU A 276 29.45 3.59 14.99
C GLU A 276 28.68 3.78 16.31
N LEU A 277 27.57 3.07 16.47
CA LEU A 277 26.79 3.05 17.72
C LEU A 277 27.64 2.54 18.89
N SER A 278 28.35 1.44 18.70
CA SER A 278 29.26 0.89 19.72
C SER A 278 30.34 1.90 20.10
N SER A 279 30.99 2.53 19.11
CA SER A 279 32.01 3.55 19.35
C SER A 279 31.46 4.77 20.08
N HIS A 280 30.23 5.19 19.74
CA HIS A 280 29.56 6.30 20.42
C HIS A 280 29.21 5.94 21.87
N ILE A 281 28.71 4.73 22.12
CA ILE A 281 28.45 4.23 23.48
C ILE A 281 29.75 4.18 24.29
N ASP A 282 30.84 3.70 23.72
CA ASP A 282 32.16 3.62 24.38
C ASP A 282 32.73 5.02 24.71
N PHE A 283 32.58 5.96 23.78
CA PHE A 283 32.98 7.35 23.98
C PHE A 283 32.19 8.01 25.12
N HIS A 284 30.86 7.82 25.13
CA HIS A 284 29.98 8.39 26.15
C HIS A 284 30.07 7.68 27.50
N GLY A 285 30.41 6.38 27.54
CA GLY A 285 30.64 5.63 28.77
C GLY A 285 31.80 6.17 29.61
N ASN A 286 32.77 6.85 28.97
CA ASN A 286 33.95 7.41 29.63
C ASN A 286 33.94 8.94 29.72
N LEU A 287 32.86 9.60 29.30
CA LEU A 287 32.75 11.05 29.26
C LEU A 287 32.53 11.62 30.68
N LYS A 288 33.60 12.07 31.32
CA LYS A 288 33.53 12.90 32.52
C LYS A 288 33.48 14.38 32.11
N ILE A 289 32.38 15.06 32.43
CA ILE A 289 32.27 16.51 32.28
C ILE A 289 33.24 17.15 33.29
N GLU A 290 34.25 17.88 32.82
CA GLU A 290 35.34 18.44 33.66
C GLU A 290 34.85 19.28 34.86
N ASN A 291 33.68 19.92 34.71
CA ASN A 291 33.07 20.77 35.74
C ASN A 291 31.95 20.08 36.54
N TRP A 292 31.79 18.75 36.40
CA TRP A 292 30.77 18.00 37.10
C TRP A 292 31.28 17.55 38.47
N PRO A 293 30.71 18.06 39.58
CA PRO A 293 31.18 17.68 40.90
C PRO A 293 30.84 16.22 41.19
N ALA A 294 31.77 15.51 41.84
CA ALA A 294 31.64 14.08 42.16
C ALA A 294 30.37 13.73 42.97
N SER A 295 29.78 14.71 43.67
CA SER A 295 28.49 14.57 44.37
C SER A 295 27.32 14.24 43.45
N ASN A 296 27.43 14.53 42.14
CA ASN A 296 26.36 14.34 41.17
C ASN A 296 26.53 13.04 40.34
N GLU A 297 27.59 12.25 40.57
CA GLU A 297 27.80 10.96 39.88
C GLU A 297 26.71 9.93 40.21
N GLY A 298 26.07 10.03 41.39
CA GLY A 298 24.94 9.17 41.77
C GLY A 298 23.66 9.34 40.93
N ALA A 299 23.56 10.40 40.12
CA ALA A 299 22.41 10.65 39.24
C ALA A 299 22.51 9.91 37.88
N LEU A 300 23.67 9.35 37.54
CA LEU A 300 23.93 8.63 36.29
C LEU A 300 23.79 7.09 36.44
N CYS A 301 23.50 6.60 37.64
CA CYS A 301 23.26 5.18 37.91
C CYS A 301 21.77 4.90 38.12
N VAL A 302 20.98 4.92 37.05
CA VAL A 302 19.66 4.28 36.96
C VAL A 302 19.55 3.57 35.61
#